data_AF-A0A960ATI8-F1
#
_entry.id   AF-A0A960ATI8-F1
#
_cell.length_a   1.000
_cell.length_b   1.000
_cell.length_c   1.000
_cell.angle_alpha   90.00
_cell.angle_beta   90.00
_cell.angle_gamma   90.00
#
_symmetry.space_group_name_H-M   'P 1'
#
loop_
_entity.id
_entity.type
_entity.pdbx_description
1 polymer ?
#
loop_
_entity_poly.entity_id
_entity_poly.type
_entity_poly.pdbx_seq_one_letter_code
_entity_poly.pdbx_strand_id
1 'polypeptide(L)'
;MSWAPFVGTFIARISRGRTIREFVLGVLVAPTLVSTLWFTVFGESAILRQLLTGDMAPERVVDTSTSLFILLDGLPWSTLTSLAAVLS
;
A
#
# COMPACT_ATOMS: atom_id res chain seq x y z
N MET A 1 -2.27 -10.73 -15.22
CA MET A 1 -3.50 -10.67 -16.07
C MET A 1 -4.67 -11.46 -15.48
N SER A 2 -4.45 -12.47 -14.64
CA SER A 2 -5.53 -13.29 -14.04
C SER A 2 -6.52 -12.52 -13.14
N TRP A 3 -6.20 -11.30 -12.69
CA TRP A 3 -7.05 -10.47 -11.84
C TRP A 3 -7.95 -9.48 -12.62
N ALA A 4 -7.65 -9.26 -13.90
CA ALA A 4 -8.42 -8.36 -14.76
C ALA A 4 -9.91 -8.72 -14.90
N PRO A 5 -10.33 -10.00 -15.00
CA PRO A 5 -11.75 -10.35 -15.12
C PRO A 5 -12.54 -10.02 -13.84
N PHE A 6 -11.94 -10.24 -12.66
CA PHE A 6 -12.58 -9.95 -11.38
C PHE A 6 -12.72 -8.45 -11.15
N VAL A 7 -11.63 -7.69 -11.31
CA VAL A 7 -11.63 -6.24 -11.11
C VAL A 7 -12.53 -5.55 -12.14
N GLY A 8 -12.46 -5.97 -13.41
CA GLY A 8 -13.28 -5.40 -14.48
C GLY A 8 -14.79 -5.59 -14.26
N THR A 9 -15.21 -6.79 -13.82
CA THR A 9 -16.63 -7.06 -13.53
C THR A 9 -17.12 -6.32 -12.28
N PHE A 10 -16.30 -6.19 -11.24
CA PHE A 10 -16.61 -5.41 -10.04
C PHE A 10 -16.82 -3.93 -10.38
N ILE A 11 -15.85 -3.31 -11.06
CA ILE A 11 -15.91 -1.88 -11.40
C ILE A 11 -17.08 -1.60 -12.35
N ALA A 12 -17.34 -2.47 -13.33
CA ALA A 12 -18.48 -2.33 -14.24
C ALA A 12 -19.84 -2.32 -13.49
N ARG A 13 -19.99 -3.14 -12.45
CA ARG A 13 -21.23 -3.19 -11.64
C ARG A 13 -21.47 -1.93 -10.83
N ILE A 14 -20.44 -1.35 -10.22
CA ILE A 14 -20.56 -0.13 -9.41
C ILE A 14 -20.61 1.16 -10.24
N SER A 15 -20.31 1.09 -11.54
CA SER A 15 -20.24 2.25 -12.44
C SER A 15 -21.52 2.48 -13.27
N ARG A 16 -22.64 1.82 -12.92
CA ARG A 16 -23.91 1.95 -13.63
C ARG A 16 -24.41 3.39 -13.60
N GLY A 17 -24.65 3.98 -14.76
CA GLY A 17 -25.18 5.35 -14.90
C GLY A 17 -24.12 6.46 -14.94
N ARG A 18 -22.82 6.13 -14.87
CA ARG A 18 -21.73 7.11 -15.08
C ARG A 18 -21.39 7.27 -16.55
N THR A 19 -20.89 8.44 -16.93
CA THR A 19 -20.37 8.66 -18.28
C THR A 19 -19.05 7.91 -18.48
N ILE A 20 -18.69 7.61 -19.73
CA ILE A 20 -17.41 6.93 -20.06
C ILE A 20 -16.22 7.73 -19.52
N ARG A 21 -16.28 9.07 -19.58
CA ARG A 21 -15.19 9.94 -19.12
C ARG A 21 -15.00 9.87 -17.60
N GLU A 22 -16.09 9.91 -16.82
CA GLU A 22 -16.04 9.76 -15.37
C GLU A 22 -15.58 8.37 -14.95
N PHE A 23 -16.00 7.34 -15.69
CA PHE A 23 -15.55 5.97 -15.48
C PHE A 23 -14.03 5.85 -15.66
N VAL A 24 -13.49 6.30 -16.81
CA VAL A 24 -12.06 6.20 -17.11
C VAL A 24 -11.23 7.00 -16.10
N LEU A 25 -11.64 8.23 -15.79
CA LEU A 25 -10.93 9.05 -14.81
C LEU A 25 -10.99 8.42 -13.41
N GLY A 26 -12.15 7.92 -12.97
CA GLY A 26 -12.28 7.27 -11.67
C GLY A 26 -11.41 6.01 -11.54
N VAL A 27 -11.38 5.18 -12.58
CA VAL A 27 -10.60 3.92 -12.61
C VAL A 27 -9.10 4.16 -12.68
N LEU A 28 -8.64 5.28 -13.24
CA LEU A 28 -7.23 5.64 -13.26
C LEU A 28 -6.82 6.36 -11.98
N VAL A 29 -7.55 7.42 -11.61
CA VAL A 29 -7.15 8.33 -10.53
C VAL A 29 -7.29 7.67 -9.16
N ALA A 30 -8.39 6.95 -8.88
CA ALA A 30 -8.61 6.37 -7.56
C ALA A 30 -7.51 5.37 -7.14
N PRO A 31 -7.18 4.32 -7.93
CA PRO A 31 -6.12 3.40 -7.52
C PRO A 31 -4.74 4.06 -7.52
N THR A 32 -4.47 5.02 -8.40
CA THR A 32 -3.21 5.77 -8.38
C THR A 32 -3.07 6.56 -7.08
N LEU A 33 -4.08 7.32 -6.66
CA LEU A 33 -4.02 8.08 -5.41
C LEU A 33 -3.85 7.18 -4.19
N VAL A 34 -4.58 6.06 -4.13
CA VAL A 34 -4.44 5.09 -3.05
C VAL A 34 -3.03 4.49 -3.03
N SER A 35 -2.50 4.12 -4.20
CA SER A 35 -1.14 3.57 -4.32
C SER A 35 -0.08 4.60 -3.95
N THR A 36 -0.21 5.84 -4.42
CA THR A 36 0.71 6.93 -4.09
C THR A 36 0.70 7.19 -2.59
N LEU A 37 -0.48 7.31 -1.97
CA LEU A 37 -0.58 7.52 -0.53
C LEU A 37 0.09 6.38 0.26
N TRP A 38 -0.18 5.13 -0.13
CA TRP A 38 0.42 3.96 0.49
C TRP A 38 1.95 3.96 0.37
N PHE A 39 2.48 4.10 -0.85
CA PHE A 39 3.92 4.08 -1.09
C PHE A 39 4.64 5.28 -0.47
N THR A 40 4.02 6.46 -0.45
CA THR A 40 4.59 7.63 0.23
C THR A 40 4.66 7.37 1.74
N VAL A 41 3.56 7.01 2.40
CA VAL A 41 3.55 6.82 3.86
C VAL A 41 4.51 5.71 4.30
N PHE A 42 4.40 4.51 3.72
CA PHE A 42 5.20 3.36 4.15
C PHE A 42 6.63 3.39 3.57
N GLY A 43 6.77 3.78 2.31
CA GLY A 43 8.07 3.85 1.65
C GLY A 43 8.96 4.95 2.20
N GLU A 44 8.42 6.16 2.44
CA GLU A 44 9.18 7.25 3.05
C GLU A 44 9.59 6.90 4.48
N SER A 45 8.67 6.33 5.27
CA SER A 45 8.97 5.89 6.65
C SER A 45 10.08 4.85 6.69
N ALA A 46 10.07 3.88 5.76
CA ALA A 46 11.13 2.87 5.62
C ALA A 46 12.49 3.50 5.27
N ILE A 47 12.51 4.45 4.33
CA ILE A 47 13.74 5.14 3.94
C ILE A 47 14.27 5.99 5.09
N LEU A 48 13.40 6.76 5.76
CA LEU A 48 13.77 7.59 6.89
C LEU A 48 14.37 6.74 8.02
N ARG A 49 13.76 5.59 8.33
CA ARG A 49 14.27 4.67 9.35
C ARG A 49 15.63 4.06 8.97
N GLN A 50 15.82 3.67 7.71
CA GLN A 50 17.12 3.21 7.24
C GLN A 50 18.20 4.31 7.33
N LEU A 51 17.84 5.57 7.13
CA LEU A 51 18.78 6.70 7.24
C LEU A 51 19.15 7.03 8.69
N LEU A 52 18.21 6.90 9.62
CA LEU A 52 18.41 7.25 11.04
C LEU A 52 19.04 6.09 11.84
N THR A 53 18.51 4.88 11.69
CA THR A 53 18.84 3.72 12.53
C THR A 53 19.62 2.65 11.76
N GLY A 54 19.40 2.55 10.43
CA GLY A 54 20.09 1.58 9.57
C GLY A 54 19.63 0.12 9.71
N ASP A 55 18.51 -0.12 10.39
CA ASP A 55 18.03 -1.43 10.81
C ASP A 55 17.03 -2.09 9.84
N MET A 56 16.62 -1.39 8.77
CA MET A 56 15.71 -1.95 7.75
C MET A 56 16.44 -2.93 6.81
N ALA A 57 17.77 -2.80 6.69
CA ALA A 57 18.61 -3.68 5.88
C ALA A 57 20.00 -3.90 6.54
N PRO A 58 20.07 -4.60 7.69
CA PRO A 58 21.30 -4.72 8.50
C PRO A 58 22.46 -5.40 7.75
N GLU A 59 22.19 -6.20 6.72
CA GLU A 59 23.20 -6.83 5.84
C GLU A 59 23.13 -6.35 4.38
N ARG A 60 22.44 -5.21 4.13
CA ARG A 60 22.01 -4.77 2.79
C ARG A 60 21.09 -5.76 2.05
N VAL A 61 20.65 -6.81 2.73
CA VAL A 61 19.63 -7.73 2.27
C VAL A 61 18.28 -7.24 2.79
N VAL A 62 17.34 -7.02 1.86
CA VAL A 62 15.96 -6.65 2.18
C VAL A 62 15.12 -7.92 2.12
N ASP A 63 14.61 -8.36 3.26
CA ASP A 63 13.62 -9.44 3.31
C ASP A 63 12.21 -8.84 3.19
N THR A 64 11.60 -9.03 2.02
CA THR A 64 10.25 -8.52 1.70
C THR A 64 9.18 -9.05 2.67
N SER A 65 9.40 -10.23 3.28
CA SER A 65 8.45 -10.85 4.21
C SER A 65 8.42 -10.15 5.56
N THR A 66 9.58 -9.66 6.00
CA THR A 66 9.78 -9.14 7.36
C THR A 66 9.85 -7.60 7.41
N SER A 67 10.13 -6.96 6.27
CA SER A 67 10.34 -5.51 6.15
C SER A 67 9.19 -4.64 6.68
N LEU A 68 7.93 -5.06 6.48
CA LEU A 68 6.77 -4.32 7.00
C LEU A 68 6.69 -4.39 8.52
N PHE A 69 6.99 -5.53 9.13
CA PHE A 69 6.93 -5.68 10.58
C PHE A 69 8.04 -4.91 11.29
N ILE A 70 9.25 -4.92 10.72
CA ILE A 70 10.38 -4.12 11.22
C ILE A 70 10.03 -2.64 11.17
N LEU A 71 9.44 -2.16 10.07
CA LEU A 71 8.98 -0.78 9.95
C LEU A 71 7.97 -0.41 11.05
N LEU A 72 6.95 -1.25 11.24
CA LEU A 72 5.88 -1.02 12.20
C LEU A 72 6.36 -1.01 13.64
N ASP A 73 7.42 -1.75 13.97
CA ASP A 73 7.97 -1.85 15.33
C ASP A 73 8.48 -0.52 15.91
N GLY A 74 8.84 0.45 15.05
CA GLY A 74 9.42 1.74 15.49
C GLY A 74 8.45 2.91 15.48
N LEU A 75 7.17 2.69 15.17
CA LEU A 75 6.15 3.73 15.25
C LEU A 75 5.61 3.83 16.69
N PRO A 76 5.33 5.04 17.23
CA PRO A 76 4.60 5.18 18.48
C PRO A 76 3.19 4.57 18.29
N TRP A 77 2.88 3.52 19.07
CA TRP A 77 1.74 2.58 18.89
C TRP A 77 1.98 1.38 17.96
N SER A 78 3.24 0.96 17.78
CA SER A 78 3.64 -0.24 17.02
C SER A 78 2.78 -1.48 17.29
N THR A 79 2.36 -1.70 18.54
CA THR A 79 1.51 -2.83 18.93
C THR A 79 0.12 -2.78 18.28
N LEU A 80 -0.50 -1.60 18.17
CA LEU A 80 -1.83 -1.44 17.56
C LEU A 80 -1.77 -1.51 16.04
N THR A 81 -0.76 -0.89 15.41
CA THR A 81 -0.59 -0.93 13.95
C THR A 81 -0.18 -2.31 13.46
N SER A 82 0.66 -3.05 14.21
CA SER A 82 1.01 -4.43 13.89
C SER A 82 -0.16 -5.39 14.06
N LEU A 83 -0.99 -5.23 15.10
CA LEU A 83 -2.22 -6.02 15.26
C LEU A 83 -3.23 -5.72 14.13
N ALA A 84 -3.37 -4.47 13.72
CA ALA A 84 -4.22 -4.11 12.58
C ALA A 84 -3.74 -4.74 11.27
N ALA A 85 -2.43 -4.75 11.01
CA ALA A 85 -1.86 -5.35 9.81
C ALA A 85 -1.98 -6.89 9.76
N VAL A 86 -2.01 -7.56 10.91
CA VAL A 86 -2.24 -9.02 11.00
C VAL A 86 -3.71 -9.38 10.80
N LEU A 87 -4.64 -8.48 11.17
CA LEU A 87 -6.09 -8.71 11.08
C LEU A 87 -6.71 -8.31 9.73
N SER A 88 -6.05 -7.43 8.97
CA SER A 88 -6.46 -7.01 7.62
C SER A 88 -6.10 -8.03 6.55
#